data_AF-A0A2H3DIX2-F1
#
_entry.id   AF-A0A2H3DIX2-F1
#
_cell.length_a   1.000
_cell.length_b   1.000
_cell.length_c   1.000
_cell.angle_alpha   90.00
_cell.angle_beta   90.00
_cell.angle_gamma   90.00
#
_symmetry.space_group_name_H-M   'P 1'
#
loop_
_entity.id
_entity.type
_entity.pdbx_description
1 polymer ?
#
loop_
_entity_poly.entity_id
_entity_poly.type
_entity_poly.pdbx_seq_one_letter_code
_entity_poly.pdbx_strand_id
1 'polypeptide(L)'
;MTYADHSRDPCPWVILNEFGAAFAMGTVGGSIWYGIKGARNSPRGERFIGAISSMKARAPVTGGNLGVFGGLLSTFDCAAKCWRQKEDAWNGIISGFMTGGCLGARGGPKSGLGSAIACGILLGIFEGVGVVVSRVLSEGNRPQMAPLPASMTPQQPPSSSIPGLQ
;
A
#
# COMPACT_ATOMS: atom_id res chain seq x y z
N MET A 1 7.54 -2.70 4.58
CA MET A 1 7.92 -1.46 5.28
C MET A 1 7.03 -0.32 4.76
N THR A 2 5.84 -0.19 5.32
CA THR A 2 5.02 1.03 5.31
C THR A 2 4.15 1.00 6.57
N TYR A 3 4.80 0.75 7.70
CA TYR A 3 4.31 1.21 9.00
C TYR A 3 4.97 2.57 9.15
N ALA A 4 4.36 3.60 8.57
CA ALA A 4 4.89 4.96 8.63
C ALA A 4 4.19 5.66 9.77
N ASP A 5 4.94 5.91 10.83
CA ASP A 5 4.60 6.85 11.90
C ASP A 5 3.86 8.08 11.35
N HIS A 6 2.77 8.45 12.01
CA HIS A 6 1.97 9.67 11.79
C HIS A 6 2.74 11.00 11.93
N SER A 7 4.07 10.98 11.97
CA SER A 7 4.95 12.16 11.92
C SER A 7 5.38 12.56 10.50
N ARG A 8 4.92 11.87 9.43
CA ARG A 8 5.34 12.17 8.05
C ARG A 8 4.18 12.60 7.17
N ASP A 9 4.31 13.83 6.70
CA ASP A 9 3.62 14.54 5.62
C ASP A 9 2.08 14.64 5.65
N PRO A 10 1.52 15.86 5.54
CA PRO A 10 0.07 16.05 5.54
C PRO A 10 -0.60 15.39 4.32
N CYS A 11 -1.85 14.96 4.45
CA CYS A 11 -2.65 14.29 3.41
C CYS A 11 -2.48 14.83 1.97
N PRO A 12 -2.49 16.15 1.71
CA PRO A 12 -2.28 16.64 0.34
C PRO A 12 -0.90 16.30 -0.24
N TRP A 13 0.13 16.18 0.58
CA TRP A 13 1.48 15.82 0.12
C TRP A 13 1.59 14.33 -0.19
N VAL A 14 1.02 13.48 0.65
CA VAL A 14 1.02 12.02 0.45
C VAL A 14 0.31 11.66 -0.86
N ILE A 15 -0.83 12.28 -1.15
CA ILE A 15 -1.57 12.05 -2.40
C ILE A 15 -0.71 12.39 -3.62
N LEU A 16 0.02 13.51 -3.59
CA LEU A 16 0.91 13.92 -4.68
C LEU A 16 2.08 12.96 -4.85
N ASN A 17 2.68 12.51 -3.75
CA ASN A 17 3.78 11.56 -3.76
C ASN A 17 3.35 10.20 -4.34
N GLU A 18 2.20 9.68 -3.92
CA GLU A 18 1.66 8.40 -4.40
C GLU A 18 1.21 8.48 -5.86
N PHE A 19 0.60 9.59 -6.28
CA PHE A 19 0.29 9.83 -7.69
C PHE A 19 1.56 9.82 -8.54
N GLY A 20 2.61 10.54 -8.10
CA GLY A 20 3.90 10.61 -8.79
C GLY A 20 4.62 9.27 -8.85
N ALA A 21 4.64 8.53 -7.74
CA ALA A 21 5.23 7.19 -7.66
C ALA A 21 4.51 6.21 -8.59
N ALA A 22 3.18 6.19 -8.56
CA ALA A 22 2.38 5.33 -9.44
C ALA A 22 2.52 5.71 -10.92
N PHE A 23 2.61 7.01 -11.23
CA PHE A 23 2.89 7.48 -12.59
C PHE A 23 4.28 7.05 -13.07
N ALA A 24 5.31 7.19 -12.23
CA ALA A 24 6.67 6.76 -12.54
C ALA A 24 6.73 5.25 -12.77
N MET A 25 6.15 4.46 -11.87
CA MET A 25 6.07 3.00 -12.02
C MET A 25 5.35 2.61 -13.31
N GLY A 26 4.23 3.27 -13.62
CA GLY A 26 3.44 2.99 -14.82
C GLY A 26 4.10 3.43 -16.13
N THR A 27 4.81 4.55 -16.14
CA THR A 27 5.56 5.01 -17.31
C THR A 27 6.79 4.16 -17.57
N VAL A 28 7.53 3.77 -16.53
CA VAL A 28 8.68 2.86 -16.65
C VAL A 28 8.21 1.48 -17.13
N GLY A 29 7.24 0.87 -16.45
CA GLY A 29 6.70 -0.43 -16.87
C GLY A 29 6.06 -0.38 -18.27
N GLY A 30 5.33 0.69 -18.58
CA GLY A 30 4.74 0.93 -19.88
C GLY A 30 5.80 1.12 -20.97
N SER A 31 6.88 1.85 -20.71
CA SER A 31 7.96 2.05 -21.67
C SER A 31 8.67 0.73 -22.02
N ILE A 32 8.92 -0.13 -21.03
CA ILE A 32 9.53 -1.45 -21.26
C ILE A 32 8.58 -2.33 -22.07
N TRP A 33 7.32 -2.43 -21.65
CA TRP A 33 6.34 -3.31 -22.30
C TRP A 33 6.01 -2.86 -23.73
N TYR A 34 5.68 -1.58 -23.92
CA TYR A 34 5.35 -1.03 -25.23
C TYR A 34 6.59 -0.87 -26.11
N GLY A 35 7.78 -0.67 -25.55
CA GLY A 35 9.05 -0.69 -26.29
C GLY A 35 9.36 -2.06 -26.88
N ILE A 36 9.28 -3.13 -26.07
CA ILE A 36 9.49 -4.50 -26.55
C ILE A 36 8.42 -4.90 -27.57
N LYS A 37 7.14 -4.63 -27.26
CA LYS A 37 6.03 -4.97 -28.16
C LYS A 37 6.10 -4.14 -29.46
N GLY A 38 6.47 -2.88 -29.37
CA GLY A 38 6.68 -1.98 -30.51
C GLY A 38 7.80 -2.46 -31.43
N ALA A 39 8.96 -2.81 -30.86
CA ALA A 39 10.08 -3.34 -31.63
C ALA A 39 9.75 -4.65 -32.35
N ARG A 40 8.89 -5.50 -31.74
CA ARG A 40 8.46 -6.77 -32.33
C ARG A 40 7.37 -6.63 -33.40
N ASN A 41 6.49 -5.63 -33.28
CA ASN A 41 5.38 -5.40 -34.21
C ASN A 41 5.78 -4.56 -35.43
N SER A 42 6.95 -3.94 -35.43
CA SER A 42 7.42 -3.07 -36.53
C SER A 42 8.14 -3.83 -37.66
N PRO A 43 8.02 -3.35 -38.91
CA PRO A 43 8.71 -3.94 -40.07
C PRO A 43 10.23 -3.94 -39.89
N ARG A 44 10.92 -4.88 -40.54
CA ARG A 44 12.40 -4.98 -40.51
C ARG A 44 12.99 -3.69 -41.10
N GLY A 45 13.81 -3.00 -40.30
CA GLY A 45 14.45 -1.72 -40.67
C GLY A 45 14.06 -0.56 -39.73
N GLU A 46 12.80 -0.48 -39.29
CA GLU A 46 12.29 0.64 -38.48
C GLU A 46 11.93 0.26 -37.04
N ARG A 47 12.50 -0.85 -36.54
CA ARG A 47 12.16 -1.40 -35.21
C ARG A 47 12.39 -0.40 -34.07
N PHE A 48 13.45 0.41 -34.15
CA PHE A 48 13.74 1.44 -33.14
C PHE A 48 12.76 2.61 -33.21
N ILE A 49 12.42 3.08 -34.42
CA ILE A 49 11.48 4.17 -34.63
C ILE A 49 10.08 3.75 -34.19
N GLY A 50 9.66 2.51 -34.52
CA GLY A 50 8.41 1.93 -34.07
C GLY A 50 8.35 1.66 -32.56
N ALA A 51 9.46 1.26 -31.95
CA ALA A 51 9.57 1.16 -30.49
C ALA A 51 9.40 2.53 -29.82
N ILE A 52 10.11 3.57 -30.28
CA ILE A 52 10.01 4.92 -29.71
C ILE A 52 8.60 5.51 -29.91
N SER A 53 8.02 5.34 -31.10
CA SER A 53 6.67 5.81 -31.40
C SER A 53 5.62 5.16 -30.50
N SER A 54 5.69 3.83 -30.32
CA SER A 54 4.76 3.10 -29.45
C SER A 54 4.94 3.40 -27.97
N MET A 55 6.19 3.57 -27.50
CA MET A 55 6.46 4.04 -26.13
C MET A 55 5.86 5.42 -25.90
N LYS A 56 6.14 6.39 -26.78
CA LYS A 56 5.66 7.76 -26.64
C LYS A 56 4.13 7.85 -26.67
N ALA A 57 3.48 7.03 -27.49
CA ALA A 57 2.03 7.02 -27.62
C ALA A 57 1.31 6.37 -26.42
N ARG A 58 1.91 5.37 -25.75
CA ARG A 58 1.18 4.53 -24.78
C ARG A 58 1.74 4.54 -23.36
N ALA A 59 3.05 4.74 -23.18
CA ALA A 59 3.66 4.80 -21.85
C ALA A 59 3.08 5.91 -20.94
N PRO A 60 2.86 7.17 -21.41
CA PRO A 60 2.26 8.19 -20.55
C PRO A 60 0.78 7.94 -20.26
N VAL A 61 0.05 7.27 -21.16
CA VAL A 61 -1.37 6.93 -20.95
C VAL A 61 -1.50 5.86 -19.86
N THR A 62 -0.69 4.80 -19.93
CA THR A 62 -0.68 3.76 -18.88
C THR A 62 -0.16 4.31 -17.55
N GLY A 63 0.86 5.16 -17.58
CA GLY A 63 1.35 5.89 -16.42
C GLY A 63 0.28 6.78 -15.80
N GLY A 64 -0.46 7.54 -16.60
CA GLY A 64 -1.56 8.40 -16.13
C GLY A 64 -2.70 7.60 -15.49
N ASN A 65 -3.09 6.48 -16.09
CA ASN A 65 -4.12 5.61 -15.54
C ASN A 65 -3.71 5.01 -14.18
N LEU A 66 -2.45 4.59 -14.03
CA LEU A 66 -1.92 4.11 -12.75
C LEU A 66 -1.73 5.23 -11.73
N GLY A 67 -1.31 6.42 -12.17
CA GLY A 67 -1.27 7.63 -11.35
C GLY A 67 -2.63 7.97 -10.76
N VAL A 68 -3.69 8.01 -11.57
CA VAL A 68 -5.06 8.28 -11.12
C VAL A 68 -5.55 7.22 -10.13
N PHE A 69 -5.22 5.94 -10.37
CA PHE A 69 -5.52 4.87 -9.42
C PHE A 69 -4.85 5.12 -8.06
N GLY A 70 -3.53 5.37 -8.04
CA GLY A 70 -2.77 5.65 -6.81
C GLY A 70 -3.25 6.91 -6.09
N GLY A 71 -3.47 8.00 -6.82
CA GLY A 71 -3.95 9.26 -6.25
C GLY A 71 -5.35 9.17 -5.65
N LEU A 72 -6.28 8.44 -6.29
CA LEU A 72 -7.61 8.21 -5.74
C LEU A 72 -7.57 7.31 -4.51
N LEU A 73 -6.76 6.25 -4.54
CA LEU A 73 -6.57 5.37 -3.38
C LEU A 73 -6.10 6.15 -2.16
N SER A 74 -5.07 7.00 -2.31
CA SER A 74 -4.58 7.84 -1.22
C SER A 74 -5.60 8.89 -0.80
N THR A 75 -6.37 9.46 -1.73
CA THR A 75 -7.43 10.44 -1.40
C THR A 75 -8.51 9.81 -0.55
N PHE A 76 -8.96 8.60 -0.89
CA PHE A 76 -9.97 7.89 -0.10
C PHE A 76 -9.42 7.38 1.23
N ASP A 77 -8.16 6.94 1.29
CA ASP A 77 -7.51 6.57 2.55
C ASP A 77 -7.41 7.76 3.51
N CYS A 78 -6.97 8.92 3.00
CA CYS A 78 -6.92 10.17 3.76
C CYS A 78 -8.32 10.64 4.19
N ALA A 79 -9.32 10.55 3.32
CA ALA A 79 -10.70 10.93 3.66
C ALA A 79 -11.29 10.03 4.77
N ALA A 80 -11.01 8.73 4.70
CA ALA A 80 -11.51 7.77 5.69
C ALA A 80 -10.76 7.90 7.03
N LYS A 81 -9.46 8.26 7.02
CA LYS A 81 -8.71 8.70 8.22
C LYS A 81 -9.31 9.95 8.85
N CYS A 82 -9.65 10.97 8.04
CA CYS A 82 -10.31 12.18 8.51
C CYS A 82 -11.66 11.89 9.19
N TRP A 83 -12.43 10.93 8.66
CA TRP A 83 -13.70 10.55 9.27
C TRP A 83 -13.50 9.77 10.57
N ARG A 84 -12.72 8.68 10.53
CA ARG A 84 -12.72 7.67 11.60
C ARG A 84 -11.66 7.89 12.67
N GLN A 85 -10.66 8.76 12.42
CA GLN A 85 -9.54 9.07 13.33
C GLN A 85 -8.84 7.82 13.90
N LYS A 86 -8.89 6.71 13.16
CA LYS A 86 -8.27 5.42 13.50
C LYS A 86 -7.61 4.85 12.25
N GLU A 87 -6.43 4.27 12.43
CA GLU A 87 -5.72 3.53 11.39
C GLU A 87 -5.98 2.05 11.56
N ASP A 88 -7.00 1.56 10.84
CA ASP A 88 -7.35 0.14 10.80
C ASP A 88 -7.15 -0.41 9.39
N ALA A 89 -6.83 -1.70 9.30
CA ALA A 89 -6.74 -2.45 8.03
C ALA A 89 -7.98 -2.30 7.12
N TRP A 90 -9.11 -2.02 7.76
CA TRP A 90 -10.39 -1.79 7.09
C TRP A 90 -10.41 -0.51 6.25
N ASN A 91 -9.58 0.47 6.59
CA ASN A 91 -9.48 1.74 5.87
C ASN A 91 -8.92 1.53 4.46
N GLY A 92 -7.88 0.69 4.32
CA GLY A 92 -7.28 0.32 3.04
C GLY A 92 -8.21 -0.48 2.13
N ILE A 93 -9.04 -1.36 2.70
CA ILE A 93 -9.99 -2.18 1.94
C ILE A 93 -11.16 -1.32 1.43
N ILE A 94 -11.70 -0.45 2.29
CA ILE A 94 -12.79 0.46 1.94
C ILE A 94 -12.33 1.49 0.90
N SER A 95 -11.14 2.08 1.08
CA SER A 95 -10.57 3.01 0.11
C SER A 95 -10.30 2.35 -1.24
N GLY A 96 -9.85 1.09 -1.24
CA GLY A 96 -9.72 0.26 -2.44
C GLY A 96 -11.05 0.03 -3.17
N PHE A 97 -12.11 -0.31 -2.43
CA PHE A 97 -13.45 -0.50 -3.00
C PHE A 97 -13.99 0.79 -3.61
N MET A 98 -13.86 1.92 -2.89
CA MET A 98 -14.29 3.23 -3.39
C MET A 98 -13.51 3.66 -4.62
N THR A 99 -12.19 3.45 -4.63
CA THR A 99 -11.33 3.75 -5.79
C THR A 99 -11.76 2.97 -7.01
N GLY A 100 -11.94 1.64 -6.88
CA GLY A 100 -12.39 0.79 -7.97
C GLY A 100 -13.76 1.20 -8.50
N GLY A 101 -14.70 1.48 -7.59
CA GLY A 101 -16.05 1.96 -7.94
C GLY A 101 -16.03 3.28 -8.69
N CYS A 102 -15.20 4.25 -8.26
CA CYS A 102 -15.06 5.55 -8.93
C CYS A 102 -14.41 5.43 -10.31
N LEU A 103 -13.39 4.59 -10.48
CA LEU A 103 -12.78 4.36 -11.80
C LEU A 103 -13.76 3.68 -12.76
N GLY A 104 -14.49 2.67 -12.28
CA GLY A 104 -15.42 1.90 -13.10
C GLY A 104 -16.78 2.56 -13.34
N ALA A 105 -17.09 3.65 -12.61
CA ALA A 105 -18.37 4.36 -12.74
C ALA A 105 -18.66 4.79 -14.19
N ARG A 106 -17.63 5.16 -14.95
CA ARG A 106 -17.76 5.57 -16.37
C ARG A 106 -18.14 4.42 -17.30
N GLY A 107 -17.89 3.17 -16.90
CA GLY A 107 -18.26 1.96 -17.63
C GLY A 107 -19.66 1.43 -17.31
N GLY A 108 -20.45 2.17 -16.53
CA GLY A 108 -21.78 1.77 -16.07
C GLY A 108 -21.75 1.02 -14.73
N PRO A 109 -22.91 0.88 -14.06
CA PRO A 109 -22.99 0.38 -12.68
C PRO A 109 -22.50 -1.06 -12.51
N LYS A 110 -22.70 -1.92 -13.51
CA LYS A 110 -22.18 -3.30 -13.49
C LYS A 110 -20.64 -3.35 -13.56
N SER A 111 -20.03 -2.49 -14.37
CA SER A 111 -18.57 -2.36 -14.48
C SER A 111 -17.96 -1.72 -13.23
N GLY A 112 -18.63 -0.69 -12.69
CA GLY A 112 -18.29 -0.05 -11.41
C GLY A 112 -18.27 -1.04 -10.25
N LEU A 113 -19.30 -1.88 -10.12
CA LEU A 113 -19.34 -2.89 -9.06
C LEU A 113 -18.26 -3.96 -9.25
N GLY A 114 -18.04 -4.44 -10.48
CA GLY A 114 -17.00 -5.44 -10.76
C GLY A 114 -15.59 -4.93 -10.44
N SER A 115 -15.29 -3.67 -10.79
CA SER A 115 -14.00 -3.03 -10.50
C SER A 115 -13.82 -2.68 -9.02
N ALA A 116 -14.90 -2.28 -8.32
CA ALA A 116 -14.88 -2.06 -6.88
C ALA A 116 -14.54 -3.33 -6.11
N ILE A 117 -15.19 -4.46 -6.44
CA ILE A 117 -14.91 -5.76 -5.82
C ILE A 117 -13.47 -6.20 -6.10
N ALA A 118 -13.02 -6.10 -7.35
CA ALA A 118 -11.66 -6.47 -7.72
C ALA A 118 -10.60 -5.65 -6.96
N CYS A 119 -10.78 -4.33 -6.84
CA CYS A 119 -9.86 -3.48 -6.08
C CYS A 119 -9.92 -3.75 -4.57
N GLY A 120 -11.10 -3.98 -4.01
CA GLY A 120 -11.28 -4.33 -2.60
C GLY A 120 -10.59 -5.64 -2.23
N ILE A 121 -10.71 -6.68 -3.07
CA ILE A 121 -10.02 -7.96 -2.86
C ILE A 121 -8.49 -7.78 -2.94
N LEU A 122 -8.01 -7.07 -3.95
CA LEU A 122 -6.58 -6.86 -4.16
C LEU A 122 -5.93 -6.12 -2.98
N LEU A 123 -6.58 -5.08 -2.48
CA LEU A 123 -6.13 -4.34 -1.30
C LEU A 123 -6.25 -5.16 -0.02
N GLY A 124 -7.29 -5.99 0.11
CA GLY A 124 -7.41 -6.96 1.21
C GLY A 124 -6.26 -7.98 1.23
N ILE A 125 -5.77 -8.40 0.05
CA ILE A 125 -4.58 -9.26 -0.04
C ILE A 125 -3.32 -8.49 0.36
N PHE A 126 -3.12 -7.26 -0.10
CA PHE A 126 -1.94 -6.47 0.28
C PHE A 126 -1.87 -6.16 1.76
N GLU A 127 -2.99 -5.77 2.38
CA GLU A 127 -3.15 -5.63 3.82
C GLU A 127 -2.89 -6.95 4.56
N GLY A 128 -3.54 -8.04 4.11
CA GLY A 128 -3.40 -9.36 4.73
C GLY A 128 -1.96 -9.88 4.70
N VAL A 129 -1.27 -9.76 3.56
CA VAL A 129 0.14 -10.11 3.42
C VAL A 129 1.01 -9.16 4.24
N GLY A 130 0.69 -7.86 4.27
CA GLY A 130 1.39 -6.87 5.09
C GLY A 130 1.39 -7.21 6.57
N VAL A 131 0.24 -7.65 7.11
CA VAL A 131 0.10 -8.10 8.49
C VAL A 131 0.92 -9.37 8.74
N VAL A 132 0.85 -10.36 7.86
CA VAL A 132 1.59 -11.63 8.02
C VAL A 132 3.10 -11.40 7.96
N VAL A 133 3.59 -10.66 6.97
CA VAL A 133 5.02 -10.33 6.84
C VAL A 133 5.50 -9.54 8.04
N SER A 134 4.71 -8.57 8.52
CA SER A 134 5.06 -7.80 9.73
C SER A 134 5.15 -8.69 10.96
N ARG A 135 4.25 -9.68 11.10
CA ARG A 135 4.31 -10.66 12.20
C ARG A 135 5.53 -11.57 12.09
N VAL A 136 5.82 -12.14 10.92
CA VAL A 136 6.98 -13.03 10.71
C VAL A 136 8.30 -12.29 10.92
N LEU A 137 8.44 -11.05 10.41
CA LEU A 137 9.63 -10.23 10.68
C LEU A 137 9.74 -9.83 12.15
N SER A 138 8.62 -9.55 12.83
CA SER A 138 8.63 -9.22 14.26
C SER A 138 8.92 -10.43 15.16
N GLU A 139 8.53 -11.63 14.75
CA GLU A 139 8.90 -12.88 15.41
C GLU A 139 10.40 -13.20 15.21
N GLY A 140 10.95 -12.89 14.03
CA GLY A 140 12.39 -12.99 13.76
C GLY A 140 13.23 -11.91 14.45
N ASN A 141 12.66 -10.73 14.72
CA ASN A 141 13.32 -9.59 15.34
C ASN A 141 12.79 -9.29 16.74
N ARG A 142 12.33 -10.28 17.51
CA ARG A 142 12.06 -10.09 18.94
C ARG A 142 13.34 -9.51 19.55
N PRO A 143 13.36 -8.24 20.01
CA PRO A 143 14.47 -7.78 20.82
C PRO A 143 14.46 -8.72 22.02
N GLN A 144 15.54 -9.46 22.25
CA GLN A 144 15.74 -10.00 23.59
C GLN A 144 15.64 -8.79 24.50
N MET A 145 14.60 -8.75 25.34
CA MET A 145 14.50 -7.75 26.40
C MET A 145 15.86 -7.72 27.06
N ALA A 146 16.55 -6.58 26.94
CA ALA A 146 17.81 -6.39 27.63
C ALA A 146 17.54 -6.75 29.10
N PRO A 147 18.28 -7.70 29.69
CA PRO A 147 18.01 -8.13 31.05
C PRO A 147 18.01 -6.88 31.92
N LEU A 148 16.89 -6.64 32.61
CA LEU A 148 16.75 -5.54 33.55
C LEU A 148 17.96 -5.58 34.50
N PRO A 149 18.75 -4.50 34.62
CA PRO A 149 19.82 -4.47 35.61
C PRO A 149 19.19 -4.71 36.98
N ALA A 150 19.80 -5.61 37.76
CA ALA A 150 19.27 -6.17 39.00
C ALA A 150 19.05 -5.16 40.15
N SER A 151 19.07 -3.86 39.87
CA SER A 151 18.99 -2.76 40.84
C SER A 151 17.59 -2.15 40.98
N MET A 152 16.54 -2.72 40.38
CA MET A 152 15.16 -2.23 40.52
C MET A 152 14.17 -3.34 40.90
N THR A 153 14.54 -4.25 41.80
CA THR A 153 13.53 -5.04 42.52
C THR A 153 12.80 -4.12 43.51
N PRO A 154 11.47 -3.92 43.40
CA PRO A 154 10.69 -3.44 44.53
C PRO A 154 10.81 -4.49 45.62
N GLN A 155 11.42 -4.11 46.73
CA GLN A 155 11.56 -4.91 47.94
C GLN A 155 10.16 -5.41 48.37
N GLN A 156 9.90 -6.71 48.20
CA GLN A 156 8.70 -7.33 48.74
C GLN A 156 8.72 -7.20 50.27
N PRO A 157 7.68 -6.62 50.92
CA PRO A 157 7.57 -6.69 52.36
C PRO A 157 7.27 -8.14 52.79
N PRO A 158 7.74 -8.55 53.99
CA PRO A 158 7.81 -9.96 54.39
C PRO A 158 6.42 -10.56 54.58
N SER A 159 6.22 -11.77 54.06
CA SER A 159 5.03 -12.58 54.33
C SER A 159 4.99 -12.98 55.80
N SER A 160 4.15 -12.29 56.58
CA SER A 160 3.78 -12.68 57.94
C SER A 160 2.98 -13.98 57.88
N SER A 161 3.64 -15.10 58.16
CA SER A 161 3.03 -16.40 58.41
C SER A 161 2.25 -16.35 59.73
N ILE A 162 0.92 -16.44 59.63
CA ILE A 162 0.03 -16.67 60.77
C ILE A 162 0.20 -18.12 61.26
N PRO A 163 0.13 -18.37 62.58
CA PRO A 163 0.82 -19.47 63.25
C PRO A 163 -0.01 -20.75 63.36
N GLY A 164 0.67 -21.91 63.29
CA GLY A 164 0.18 -23.16 63.88
C GLY A 164 0.48 -24.41 63.06
N LEU A 165 1.54 -25.13 63.41
CA LEU A 165 1.55 -26.57 63.74
C LEU A 165 2.99 -27.10 63.82
N GLN A 166 3.40 -27.35 65.08
CA GLN A 166 4.52 -28.15 65.60
C GLN A 166 5.93 -27.92 65.05
#